data_AF-A0A7X6T2U2-F1
#
_entry.id   AF-A0A7X6T2U2-F1
#
_cell.length_a   1.000
_cell.length_b   1.000
_cell.length_c   1.000
_cell.angle_alpha   90.00
_cell.angle_beta   90.00
_cell.angle_gamma   90.00
#
_symmetry.space_group_name_H-M   'P 1'
#
loop_
_entity.id
_entity.type
_entity.pdbx_description
1 polymer ?
#
loop_
_entity_poly.entity_id
_entity_poly.type
_entity_poly.pdbx_seq_one_letter_code
_entity_poly.pdbx_strand_id
1 'polypeptide(L)'
;MKGSGSKGKKEPPGGALSRSTESALIDALYLALTLATSFMSFSLIQLRLAEALASLPALFPSAIPGLFLGCLLANLMNPQPLGLVDILAGSLVTFLAAFLTWRLAAPWRRSLAQQVEAGTTSPPMGLVRLLPALLAPILLNALIVGSYLPFLLQSGRPSLAVVAASIGSIFISQSLVIMGLGLPLVLALRWTPWAKREYLSQGGAES
;
A
#
# COMPACT_ATOMS: atom_id res chain seq x y z
N MET A 1 -23.85 3.82 -48.59
CA MET A 1 -22.96 4.66 -47.77
C MET A 1 -22.99 4.15 -46.34
N LYS A 2 -21.82 3.86 -45.76
CA LYS A 2 -21.67 3.22 -44.45
C LYS A 2 -21.99 4.21 -43.33
N GLY A 3 -22.81 3.77 -42.38
CA GLY A 3 -23.20 4.52 -41.19
C GLY A 3 -22.00 4.79 -40.26
N SER A 4 -21.85 6.05 -39.88
CA SER A 4 -20.91 6.50 -38.85
C SER A 4 -21.47 6.13 -37.47
N GLY A 5 -21.02 4.99 -36.94
CA GLY A 5 -21.23 4.62 -35.55
C GLY A 5 -20.22 5.35 -34.67
N SER A 6 -20.63 6.48 -34.10
CA SER A 6 -19.92 7.13 -32.99
C SER A 6 -19.86 6.14 -31.82
N LYS A 7 -18.69 5.53 -31.60
CA LYS A 7 -18.41 4.73 -30.39
C LYS A 7 -18.31 5.69 -29.22
N GLY A 8 -19.46 6.00 -28.61
CA GLY A 8 -19.49 6.56 -27.26
C GLY A 8 -18.70 5.64 -26.33
N LYS A 9 -17.64 6.16 -25.72
CA LYS A 9 -17.00 5.53 -24.56
C LYS A 9 -18.08 5.38 -23.49
N LYS A 10 -18.65 4.18 -23.37
CA LYS A 10 -19.52 3.85 -22.25
C LYS A 10 -18.65 3.80 -21.00
N GLU A 11 -18.67 4.86 -20.21
CA GLU A 11 -18.23 4.76 -18.81
C GLU A 11 -19.09 3.69 -18.13
N PRO A 12 -18.49 2.73 -17.40
CA PRO A 12 -19.27 1.76 -16.67
C PRO A 12 -20.06 2.45 -15.53
N PRO A 13 -21.29 1.99 -15.23
CA PRO A 13 -22.13 2.60 -14.21
C PRO A 13 -21.56 2.25 -12.83
N GLY A 14 -20.80 3.17 -12.22
CA GLY A 14 -20.24 3.03 -10.86
C GLY A 14 -18.88 3.67 -10.58
N GLY A 15 -18.29 4.42 -11.53
CA GLY A 15 -16.85 4.72 -11.57
C GLY A 15 -16.21 5.46 -10.38
N ALA A 16 -16.84 6.52 -9.85
CA ALA A 16 -16.25 7.33 -8.77
C ALA A 16 -16.70 6.87 -7.37
N LEU A 17 -18.01 6.66 -7.20
CA LEU A 17 -18.59 6.23 -5.93
C LEU A 17 -18.04 4.87 -5.48
N SER A 18 -17.85 3.92 -6.39
CA SER A 18 -17.27 2.62 -6.07
C SER A 18 -15.84 2.73 -5.56
N ARG A 19 -15.02 3.61 -6.15
CA ARG A 19 -13.62 3.80 -5.73
C ARG A 19 -13.52 4.43 -4.35
N SER A 20 -14.37 5.41 -4.04
CA SER A 20 -14.44 6.00 -2.71
C SER A 20 -14.86 4.97 -1.65
N THR A 21 -15.80 4.09 -1.97
CA THR A 21 -16.20 2.99 -1.07
C THR A 21 -15.06 2.02 -0.83
N GLU A 22 -14.31 1.62 -1.87
CA GLU A 22 -13.12 0.78 -1.72
C GLU A 22 -12.07 1.45 -0.82
N SER A 23 -11.80 2.74 -1.02
CA SER A 23 -10.89 3.51 -0.18
C SER A 23 -11.34 3.54 1.27
N ALA A 24 -12.64 3.78 1.53
CA ALA A 24 -13.21 3.80 2.88
C ALA A 24 -13.13 2.43 3.58
N LEU A 25 -13.30 1.33 2.84
CA LEU A 25 -13.14 -0.02 3.39
C LEU A 25 -11.69 -0.32 3.75
N ILE A 26 -10.74 0.10 2.91
CA ILE A 26 -9.30 -0.08 3.16
C ILE A 26 -8.86 0.79 4.35
N ASP A 27 -9.33 2.04 4.41
CA ASP A 27 -9.17 2.97 5.54
C ASP A 27 -9.66 2.34 6.85
N ALA A 28 -10.93 1.91 6.89
CA ALA A 28 -11.52 1.28 8.07
C ALA A 28 -10.77 0.01 8.50
N LEU A 29 -10.33 -0.83 7.54
CA LEU A 29 -9.57 -2.04 7.85
C LEU A 29 -8.18 -1.71 8.38
N TYR A 30 -7.49 -0.72 7.80
CA TYR A 30 -6.19 -0.26 8.28
C TYR A 30 -6.30 0.26 9.72
N LEU A 31 -7.30 1.12 9.98
CA LEU A 31 -7.59 1.67 11.29
C LEU A 31 -7.88 0.55 12.31
N ALA A 32 -8.81 -0.35 11.97
CA ALA A 32 -9.21 -1.45 12.86
C ALA A 32 -8.02 -2.35 13.21
N LEU A 33 -7.21 -2.76 12.23
CA LEU A 33 -6.02 -3.59 12.46
C LEU A 33 -4.98 -2.87 13.33
N THR A 34 -4.79 -1.58 13.13
CA THR A 34 -3.81 -0.78 13.89
C THR A 34 -4.25 -0.60 15.34
N LEU A 35 -5.53 -0.31 15.58
CA LEU A 35 -6.05 -0.15 16.94
C LEU A 35 -6.15 -1.47 17.68
N ALA A 36 -6.59 -2.54 17.01
CA ALA A 36 -6.66 -3.89 17.59
C ALA A 36 -5.28 -4.43 18.00
N THR A 37 -4.22 -4.02 17.29
CA THR A 37 -2.83 -4.37 17.61
C THR A 37 -2.02 -3.19 18.13
N SER A 38 -2.68 -2.23 18.80
CA SER A 38 -2.06 -1.01 19.32
C SER A 38 -0.87 -1.28 20.23
N PHE A 39 -0.93 -2.32 21.07
CA PHE A 39 0.14 -2.72 22.00
C PHE A 39 1.48 -3.06 21.30
N MET A 40 1.45 -3.43 20.02
CA MET A 40 2.66 -3.71 19.22
C MET A 40 2.85 -2.70 18.07
N SER A 41 1.88 -1.81 17.83
CA SER A 41 1.86 -0.89 16.68
C SER A 41 2.47 0.50 16.95
N PHE A 42 2.83 0.84 18.19
CA PHE A 42 3.36 2.16 18.56
C PHE A 42 4.58 2.11 19.52
N SER A 43 5.36 1.02 19.47
CA SER A 43 6.53 0.83 20.34
C SER A 43 7.85 1.00 19.57
N LEU A 44 9.00 0.95 20.28
CA LEU A 44 10.32 0.97 19.63
C LEU A 44 10.57 -0.26 18.73
N ILE A 45 9.98 -1.40 19.08
CA ILE A 45 9.98 -2.64 18.29
C ILE A 45 8.56 -2.82 17.75
N GLN A 46 8.26 -2.08 16.68
CA GLN A 46 6.91 -1.98 16.14
C GLN A 46 6.64 -3.07 15.11
N LEU A 47 5.48 -3.74 15.21
CA LEU A 47 4.95 -4.62 14.16
C LEU A 47 3.53 -4.18 13.84
N ARG A 48 3.33 -3.45 12.75
CA ARG A 48 2.00 -2.96 12.37
C ARG A 48 1.39 -3.90 11.33
N LEU A 49 0.47 -4.78 11.75
CA LEU A 49 -0.19 -5.73 10.83
C LEU A 49 -0.93 -5.03 9.68
N ALA A 50 -1.44 -3.82 9.92
CA ALA A 50 -2.11 -3.01 8.90
C ALA A 50 -1.21 -2.68 7.69
N GLU A 51 0.11 -2.69 7.84
CA GLU A 51 1.06 -2.47 6.74
C GLU A 51 1.03 -3.58 5.70
N ALA A 52 0.45 -4.74 6.01
CA ALA A 52 0.16 -5.76 4.99
C ALA A 52 -0.73 -5.19 3.87
N LEU A 53 -1.60 -4.22 4.17
CA LEU A 53 -2.47 -3.55 3.21
C LEU A 53 -1.69 -2.58 2.30
N ALA A 54 -0.47 -2.19 2.67
CA ALA A 54 0.40 -1.32 1.85
C ALA A 54 0.85 -2.00 0.54
N SER A 55 0.60 -3.30 0.38
CA SER A 55 0.77 -4.03 -0.88
C SER A 55 -0.41 -3.86 -1.84
N LEU A 56 -1.62 -3.52 -1.36
CA LEU A 56 -2.83 -3.37 -2.19
C LEU A 56 -2.72 -2.33 -3.31
N PRO A 57 -1.99 -1.20 -3.15
CA PRO A 57 -1.69 -0.30 -4.26
C PRO A 57 -0.92 -0.95 -5.41
N ALA A 58 -0.41 -2.18 -5.28
CA ALA A 58 0.11 -2.89 -6.45
C ALA A 58 -0.99 -3.22 -7.47
N LEU A 59 -2.24 -3.37 -7.02
CA LEU A 59 -3.41 -3.73 -7.85
C LEU A 59 -4.48 -2.64 -7.91
N PHE A 60 -4.74 -1.94 -6.81
CA PHE A 60 -5.89 -1.04 -6.67
C PHE A 60 -5.42 0.40 -6.40
N PRO A 61 -5.66 1.36 -7.31
CA PRO A 61 -5.25 2.74 -7.09
C PRO A 61 -6.10 3.43 -6.01
N SER A 62 -7.33 2.95 -5.77
CA SER A 62 -8.20 3.36 -4.65
C SER A 62 -7.59 3.06 -3.27
N ALA A 63 -6.63 2.12 -3.18
CA ALA A 63 -5.93 1.84 -1.93
C ALA A 63 -5.04 2.99 -1.47
N ILE A 64 -4.56 3.86 -2.37
CA ILE A 64 -3.67 4.98 -2.01
C ILE A 64 -4.35 5.95 -1.03
N PRO A 65 -5.52 6.57 -1.35
CA PRO A 65 -6.20 7.44 -0.41
C PRO A 65 -6.75 6.67 0.81
N GLY A 66 -7.13 5.40 0.65
CA GLY A 66 -7.60 4.57 1.78
C GLY A 66 -6.53 4.36 2.84
N LEU A 67 -5.31 3.97 2.45
CA LEU A 67 -4.19 3.80 3.37
C LEU A 67 -3.73 5.10 4.01
N PHE A 68 -3.75 6.20 3.24
CA PHE A 68 -3.41 7.53 3.76
C PHE A 68 -4.36 7.94 4.88
N LEU A 69 -5.67 7.87 4.64
CA LEU A 69 -6.69 8.22 5.64
C LEU A 69 -6.65 7.25 6.83
N GLY A 70 -6.46 5.95 6.57
CA GLY A 70 -6.34 4.95 7.63
C GLY A 70 -5.18 5.21 8.56
N CYS A 71 -4.01 5.53 8.01
CA CYS A 71 -2.84 5.90 8.79
C CYS A 71 -3.07 7.20 9.57
N LEU A 72 -3.68 8.21 8.94
CA LEU A 72 -3.98 9.50 9.58
C LEU A 72 -4.91 9.32 10.77
N LEU A 73 -6.01 8.60 10.58
CA LEU A 73 -6.98 8.31 11.64
C LEU A 73 -6.37 7.43 12.73
N ALA A 74 -5.58 6.42 12.37
CA ALA A 74 -4.93 5.55 13.35
C ALA A 74 -3.94 6.31 14.24
N ASN A 75 -3.19 7.27 13.67
CA ASN A 75 -2.28 8.11 14.43
C ASN A 75 -3.02 9.14 15.28
N LEU A 76 -4.15 9.68 14.79
CA LEU A 76 -5.03 10.58 15.56
C LEU A 76 -5.69 9.87 16.75
N MET A 77 -6.11 8.63 16.56
CA MET A 77 -6.79 7.80 17.56
C MET A 77 -5.82 6.95 18.39
N ASN A 78 -4.51 7.19 18.26
CA ASN A 78 -3.49 6.47 18.99
C ASN A 78 -3.68 6.70 20.52
N PRO A 79 -3.86 5.64 21.33
CA PRO A 79 -4.00 5.75 22.79
C PRO A 79 -2.80 6.41 23.49
N GLN A 80 -1.61 6.38 22.87
CA GLN A 80 -0.39 7.04 23.36
C GLN A 80 0.09 8.04 22.30
N PRO A 81 -0.43 9.28 22.30
CA PRO A 81 -0.21 10.22 21.21
C PRO A 81 1.28 10.52 21.02
N LEU A 82 1.83 10.14 19.87
CA LEU A 82 3.21 10.43 19.48
C LEU A 82 3.41 11.87 18.96
N GLY A 83 2.35 12.69 19.02
CA GLY A 83 2.35 14.09 18.62
C GLY A 83 2.07 14.32 17.14
N LEU A 84 2.02 15.60 16.76
CA LEU A 84 1.66 16.03 15.40
C LEU A 84 2.63 15.54 14.33
N VAL A 85 3.91 15.35 14.70
CA VAL A 85 4.94 14.84 13.80
C VAL A 85 4.56 13.46 13.30
N ASP A 86 4.16 12.53 14.17
CA ASP A 86 3.80 11.17 13.74
C ASP A 86 2.50 11.14 12.95
N ILE A 87 1.51 11.96 13.35
CA ILE A 87 0.24 12.09 12.62
C ILE A 87 0.47 12.54 11.18
N LEU A 88 1.28 13.57 10.95
CA LEU A 88 1.49 14.10 9.60
C LEU A 88 2.57 13.33 8.84
N ALA A 89 3.75 13.14 9.45
CA ALA A 89 4.88 12.50 8.78
C ALA A 89 4.58 11.03 8.50
N GLY A 90 4.01 10.29 9.45
CA GLY A 90 3.64 8.89 9.27
C GLY A 90 2.65 8.71 8.12
N SER A 91 1.58 9.50 8.08
CA SER A 91 0.58 9.41 7.01
C SER A 91 1.14 9.84 5.65
N LEU A 92 1.97 10.89 5.59
CA LEU A 92 2.62 11.30 4.34
C LEU A 92 3.57 10.22 3.81
N VAL A 93 4.31 9.55 4.70
CA VAL A 93 5.16 8.40 4.34
C VAL A 93 4.30 7.28 3.77
N THR A 94 3.20 6.92 4.40
CA THR A 94 2.25 5.91 3.89
C THR A 94 1.69 6.29 2.52
N PHE A 95 1.31 7.56 2.33
CA PHE A 95 0.82 8.05 1.04
C PHE A 95 1.89 7.93 -0.06
N LEU A 96 3.11 8.40 0.20
CA LEU A 96 4.22 8.32 -0.74
C LEU A 96 4.57 6.87 -1.07
N ALA A 97 4.61 6.01 -0.05
CA ALA A 97 4.84 4.59 -0.21
C ALA A 97 3.77 3.94 -1.09
N ALA A 98 2.49 4.15 -0.79
CA ALA A 98 1.39 3.61 -1.58
C ALA A 98 1.44 4.09 -3.04
N PHE A 99 1.75 5.37 -3.24
CA PHE A 99 1.91 5.93 -4.58
C PHE A 99 3.08 5.32 -5.36
N LEU A 100 4.23 5.13 -4.72
CA LEU A 100 5.38 4.46 -5.33
C LEU A 100 5.09 2.98 -5.60
N THR A 101 4.43 2.28 -4.68
CA THR A 101 3.97 0.90 -4.89
C THR A 101 3.12 0.81 -6.16
N TRP A 102 2.15 1.72 -6.33
CA TRP A 102 1.32 1.77 -7.53
C TRP A 102 2.16 1.98 -8.79
N ARG A 103 3.11 2.92 -8.79
CA ARG A 103 3.93 3.21 -9.98
C ARG A 103 4.91 2.08 -10.30
N LEU A 104 5.60 1.55 -9.31
CA LEU A 104 6.60 0.49 -9.47
C LEU A 104 5.98 -0.85 -9.85
N ALA A 105 4.71 -1.10 -9.50
CA ALA A 105 3.99 -2.30 -9.89
C ALA A 105 3.49 -2.27 -11.36
N ALA A 106 3.63 -1.16 -12.10
CA ALA A 106 3.15 -1.05 -13.48
C ALA A 106 3.70 -2.15 -14.43
N PRO A 107 5.01 -2.46 -14.45
CA PRO A 107 5.54 -3.53 -15.31
C PRO A 107 5.00 -4.92 -14.95
N TRP A 108 4.65 -5.14 -13.68
CA TRP A 108 4.01 -6.36 -13.23
C TRP A 108 2.55 -6.43 -13.67
N ARG A 109 1.77 -5.36 -13.49
CA ARG A 109 0.38 -5.26 -13.95
C ARG A 109 0.26 -5.45 -15.47
N ARG A 110 1.16 -4.86 -16.27
CA ARG A 110 1.22 -5.07 -17.73
C ARG A 110 1.44 -6.55 -18.08
N SER A 111 2.31 -7.25 -17.35
CA SER A 111 2.53 -8.69 -17.54
C SER A 111 1.31 -9.53 -17.19
N LEU A 112 0.51 -9.12 -16.20
CA LEU A 112 -0.78 -9.76 -15.89
C LEU A 112 -1.82 -9.52 -16.99
N ALA A 113 -1.91 -8.30 -17.52
CA ALA A 113 -2.81 -7.98 -18.62
C ALA A 113 -2.54 -8.85 -19.85
N GLN A 114 -1.27 -8.96 -20.25
CA GLN A 114 -0.84 -9.80 -21.37
C GLN A 114 -1.20 -11.28 -21.19
N GLN A 115 -1.10 -11.82 -19.97
CA GLN A 115 -1.50 -13.20 -19.66
C GLN A 115 -2.99 -13.42 -19.85
N VAL A 116 -3.81 -12.49 -19.36
CA VAL A 116 -5.26 -12.56 -19.50
C VAL A 116 -5.68 -12.48 -20.98
N GLU A 117 -5.06 -11.58 -21.76
CA GLU A 117 -5.31 -11.44 -23.19
C GLU A 117 -4.84 -12.66 -24.00
N ALA A 118 -3.70 -13.24 -23.66
CA ALA A 118 -3.17 -14.45 -24.30
C ALA A 118 -3.85 -15.75 -23.86
N GLY A 119 -4.75 -15.70 -22.86
CA GLY A 119 -5.38 -16.89 -22.29
C GLY A 119 -4.40 -17.85 -21.60
N THR A 120 -3.23 -17.36 -21.15
CA THR A 120 -2.19 -18.18 -20.52
C THR A 120 -2.07 -17.88 -19.02
N THR A 121 -1.76 -18.90 -18.22
CA THR A 121 -1.51 -18.77 -16.77
C THR A 121 -0.06 -19.08 -16.39
N SER A 122 0.86 -19.10 -17.36
CA SER A 122 2.26 -19.47 -17.16
C SER A 122 2.88 -18.67 -16.01
N PRO A 123 3.74 -19.31 -15.17
CA PRO A 123 4.30 -18.65 -14.00
C PRO A 123 5.07 -17.43 -14.46
N PRO A 124 4.67 -16.23 -14.03
CA PRO A 124 5.33 -15.05 -14.54
C PRO A 124 6.71 -14.99 -13.88
N MET A 125 7.71 -14.44 -14.58
CA MET A 125 8.80 -13.69 -13.93
C MET A 125 8.26 -12.45 -13.16
N GLY A 126 6.97 -12.42 -12.84
CA GLY A 126 6.20 -11.30 -12.35
C GLY A 126 6.42 -11.03 -10.88
N LEU A 127 6.78 -12.05 -10.08
CA LEU A 127 7.15 -11.82 -8.69
C LEU A 127 8.36 -10.87 -8.59
N VAL A 128 9.39 -11.09 -9.42
CA VAL A 128 10.57 -10.21 -9.47
C VAL A 128 10.18 -8.79 -9.86
N ARG A 129 9.22 -8.62 -10.78
CA ARG A 129 8.71 -7.30 -11.19
C ARG A 129 7.85 -6.62 -10.12
N LEU A 130 7.30 -7.38 -9.18
CA LEU A 130 6.52 -6.87 -8.06
C LEU A 130 7.41 -6.46 -6.88
N LEU A 131 8.57 -7.08 -6.70
CA LEU A 131 9.47 -6.81 -5.57
C LEU A 131 9.79 -5.32 -5.36
N PRO A 132 10.15 -4.51 -6.37
CA PRO A 132 10.43 -3.09 -6.16
C PRO A 132 9.24 -2.33 -5.58
N ALA A 133 8.01 -2.69 -5.97
CA ALA A 133 6.80 -2.09 -5.43
C ALA A 133 6.59 -2.42 -3.96
N LEU A 134 6.89 -3.66 -3.54
CA LEU A 134 6.77 -4.08 -2.13
C LEU A 134 7.90 -3.53 -1.26
N LEU A 135 9.07 -3.27 -1.84
CA LEU A 135 10.19 -2.65 -1.12
C LEU A 135 9.96 -1.17 -0.82
N ALA A 136 9.18 -0.45 -1.63
CA ALA A 136 8.90 0.97 -1.41
C ALA A 136 8.33 1.29 0.00
N PRO A 137 7.25 0.65 0.47
CA PRO A 137 6.73 0.85 1.83
C PRO A 137 7.70 0.38 2.91
N ILE A 138 8.43 -0.72 2.69
CA ILE A 138 9.41 -1.23 3.67
C ILE A 138 10.52 -0.19 3.90
N LEU A 139 11.13 0.29 2.81
CA LEU A 139 12.27 1.20 2.87
C LEU A 139 11.86 2.59 3.37
N LEU A 140 10.74 3.14 2.88
CA LEU A 140 10.29 4.46 3.30
C LEU A 140 9.90 4.49 4.77
N ASN A 141 9.16 3.50 5.27
CA ASN A 141 8.84 3.42 6.70
C ASN A 141 10.10 3.21 7.54
N ALA A 142 10.97 2.27 7.15
CA ALA A 142 12.20 2.01 7.90
C ALA A 142 13.08 3.25 8.02
N LEU A 143 13.31 3.97 6.92
CA LEU A 143 14.20 5.13 6.90
C LEU A 143 13.56 6.37 7.51
N ILE A 144 12.30 6.67 7.20
CA ILE A 144 11.66 7.91 7.64
C ILE A 144 11.05 7.72 9.02
N VAL A 145 10.12 6.78 9.19
CA VAL A 145 9.48 6.53 10.50
C VAL A 145 10.52 6.05 11.53
N GLY A 146 11.39 5.13 11.14
CA GLY A 146 12.44 4.64 12.04
C GLY A 146 13.47 5.68 12.44
N SER A 147 13.67 6.75 11.64
CA SER A 147 14.59 7.81 12.03
C SER A 147 13.99 8.78 13.05
N TYR A 148 12.72 9.17 12.92
CA TYR A 148 12.11 10.14 13.84
C TYR A 148 11.47 9.50 15.08
N LEU A 149 10.99 8.25 15.01
CA LEU A 149 10.23 7.62 16.08
C LEU A 149 10.95 7.61 17.45
N PRO A 150 12.26 7.33 17.54
CA PRO A 150 12.99 7.39 18.81
C PRO A 150 12.99 8.77 19.48
N PHE A 151 12.94 9.84 18.69
CA PHE A 151 12.87 11.22 19.21
C PHE A 151 11.50 11.55 19.82
N LEU A 152 10.46 10.80 19.44
CA LEU A 152 9.11 10.98 19.98
C LEU A 152 8.87 10.12 21.22
N LEU A 153 9.50 8.94 21.28
CA LEU A 153 9.33 7.99 22.38
C LEU A 153 10.21 8.26 23.60
N GLN A 154 11.33 8.97 23.43
CA GLN A 154 12.28 9.23 24.51
C GLN A 154 12.28 10.72 24.88
N SER A 155 12.24 11.03 26.18
CA SER A 155 12.27 12.41 26.71
C SER A 155 13.64 13.11 26.58
N GLY A 156 14.51 12.66 25.67
CA GLY A 156 15.89 13.14 25.49
C GLY A 156 16.41 12.88 24.08
N ARG A 157 17.66 13.27 23.80
CA ARG A 157 18.27 13.01 22.48
C ARG A 157 18.60 11.53 22.35
N PRO A 158 17.95 10.77 21.45
CA PRO A 158 18.28 9.38 21.23
C PRO A 158 19.71 9.27 20.69
N SER A 159 20.44 8.24 21.11
CA SER A 159 21.75 7.95 20.54
C SER A 159 21.60 7.45 19.10
N LEU A 160 22.65 7.61 18.29
CA LEU A 160 22.68 7.08 16.92
C LEU A 160 22.42 5.57 16.87
N ALA A 161 22.85 4.83 17.91
CA ALA A 161 22.61 3.40 18.02
C ALA A 161 21.12 3.08 18.17
N VAL A 162 20.37 3.86 18.96
CA VAL A 162 18.92 3.69 19.12
C VAL A 162 18.19 4.01 17.82
N VAL A 163 18.60 5.08 17.11
CA VAL A 163 18.03 5.42 15.80
C VAL A 163 18.29 4.31 14.78
N ALA A 164 19.52 3.82 14.69
CA ALA A 164 19.86 2.70 13.81
C ALA A 164 19.09 1.42 14.18
N ALA A 165 18.92 1.13 15.48
CA ALA A 165 18.15 0.00 15.96
C ALA A 165 16.66 0.12 15.59
N SER A 166 16.09 1.33 15.67
CA SER A 166 14.69 1.58 15.26
C SER A 166 14.50 1.39 13.75
N ILE A 167 15.39 1.95 12.93
CA ILE A 167 15.39 1.74 11.47
C ILE A 167 15.46 0.24 11.14
N GLY A 168 16.41 -0.48 11.76
CA GLY A 168 16.58 -1.92 11.57
C GLY A 168 15.37 -2.73 12.03
N SER A 169 14.79 -2.39 13.18
CA SER A 169 13.61 -3.07 13.72
C SER A 169 12.39 -2.89 12.80
N ILE A 170 12.11 -1.65 12.35
CA ILE A 170 11.01 -1.37 11.43
C ILE A 170 11.28 -2.04 10.08
N PHE A 171 12.52 -2.03 9.57
CA PHE A 171 12.84 -2.73 8.33
C PHE A 171 12.50 -4.22 8.40
N ILE A 172 12.90 -4.90 9.48
CA ILE A 172 12.63 -6.32 9.70
C ILE A 172 11.12 -6.57 9.85
N SER A 173 10.43 -5.82 10.69
CA SER A 173 9.01 -6.04 10.94
C SER A 173 8.15 -5.76 9.70
N GLN A 174 8.44 -4.68 8.97
CA GLN A 174 7.78 -4.35 7.71
C GLN A 174 8.04 -5.43 6.65
N SER A 175 9.28 -5.92 6.55
CA SER A 175 9.61 -7.00 5.63
C SER A 175 8.80 -8.26 5.95
N LEU A 176 8.71 -8.65 7.23
CA LEU A 176 7.93 -9.81 7.64
C LEU A 176 6.44 -9.65 7.34
N VAL A 177 5.85 -8.50 7.64
CA VAL A 177 4.41 -8.26 7.44
C VAL A 177 4.08 -8.14 5.95
N ILE A 178 4.82 -7.35 5.19
CA ILE A 178 4.53 -7.10 3.78
C ILE A 178 4.86 -8.34 2.93
N MET A 179 5.98 -9.01 3.17
CA MET A 179 6.33 -10.21 2.42
C MET A 179 5.57 -11.44 2.90
N GLY A 180 5.29 -11.54 4.20
CA GLY A 180 4.58 -12.68 4.79
C GLY A 180 3.06 -12.62 4.65
N LEU A 181 2.44 -11.43 4.70
CA LEU A 181 0.98 -11.26 4.62
C LEU A 181 0.57 -10.45 3.39
N GLY A 182 1.24 -9.33 3.13
CA GLY A 182 0.88 -8.43 2.03
C GLY A 182 1.07 -9.05 0.64
N LEU A 183 2.15 -9.80 0.41
CA LEU A 183 2.42 -10.47 -0.85
C LEU A 183 1.38 -11.59 -1.13
N PRO A 184 1.14 -12.56 -0.23
CA PRO A 184 0.07 -13.54 -0.44
C PRO A 184 -1.29 -12.91 -0.72
N LEU A 185 -1.64 -11.83 0.00
CA LEU A 185 -2.87 -11.08 -0.22
C LEU A 185 -2.99 -10.56 -1.67
N VAL A 186 -1.95 -9.90 -2.17
CA VAL A 186 -1.91 -9.39 -3.56
C VAL A 186 -1.98 -10.53 -4.57
N LEU A 187 -1.26 -11.63 -4.34
CA LEU A 187 -1.28 -12.79 -5.24
C LEU A 187 -2.65 -13.48 -5.26
N ALA A 188 -3.36 -13.52 -4.13
CA ALA A 188 -4.71 -14.04 -4.05
C ALA A 188 -5.72 -13.16 -4.81
N LEU A 189 -5.57 -11.84 -4.75
CA LEU A 189 -6.50 -10.89 -5.36
C LEU A 189 -6.27 -10.66 -6.86
N ARG A 190 -5.09 -10.98 -7.41
CA ARG A 190 -4.70 -10.65 -8.81
C ARG A 190 -5.63 -11.19 -9.90
N TRP A 191 -6.35 -12.27 -9.63
CA TRP A 191 -7.24 -12.92 -10.61
C TRP A 191 -8.70 -12.54 -10.48
N THR A 192 -9.03 -11.74 -9.47
CA THR A 192 -10.39 -11.29 -9.23
C THR A 192 -10.89 -10.37 -10.36
N PRO A 193 -12.21 -10.31 -10.59
CA PRO A 193 -12.78 -9.41 -11.60
C PRO A 193 -12.41 -7.94 -11.36
N TRP A 194 -12.31 -7.52 -10.10
CA TRP A 194 -11.94 -6.14 -9.74
C TRP A 194 -10.50 -5.82 -10.16
N ALA A 195 -9.54 -6.69 -9.81
CA ALA A 195 -8.14 -6.51 -10.20
C ALA A 195 -7.96 -6.52 -11.73
N LYS A 196 -8.62 -7.47 -12.42
CA LYS A 196 -8.62 -7.56 -13.90
C LYS A 196 -9.03 -6.25 -14.56
N ARG A 197 -10.11 -5.62 -14.07
CA ARG A 197 -10.56 -4.32 -14.61
C ARG A 197 -9.48 -3.25 -14.51
N GLU A 198 -8.77 -3.17 -13.39
CA GLU A 198 -7.75 -2.14 -13.18
C GLU A 198 -6.53 -2.32 -14.09
N TYR A 199 -5.93 -3.51 -14.19
CA TYR A 199 -4.73 -3.66 -15.03
C TYR A 199 -5.03 -3.80 -16.53
N LEU A 200 -6.21 -4.30 -16.93
CA LEU A 200 -6.61 -4.29 -18.35
C LEU A 200 -6.90 -2.88 -18.85
N SER A 201 -7.48 -2.02 -18.01
CA SER A 201 -7.69 -0.61 -18.38
C SER A 201 -6.38 0.17 -18.58
N GLN A 202 -5.30 -0.23 -17.89
CA GLN A 202 -3.97 0.35 -18.06
C GLN A 202 -3.27 -0.18 -19.32
N GLY A 203 -3.42 -1.47 -19.64
CA GLY A 203 -2.79 -2.09 -20.81
C GLY A 203 -3.21 -1.46 -22.15
N GLY A 204 -4.48 -1.07 -22.27
CA GLY A 204 -5.00 -0.43 -23.48
C GLY A 204 -4.82 1.09 -23.59
N ALA A 205 -4.30 1.76 -22.55
CA ALA A 205 -4.09 3.21 -22.56
C ALA A 205 -2.68 3.62 -23.02
N GLU A 206 -1.74 2.67 -23.07
CA GLU A 206 -0.32 2.90 -23.40
C GLU A 206 0.12 2.21 -24.71
N SER A 207 -0.83 1.61 -25.45
CA SER A 207 -0.66 0.99 -26.78
C SER A 207 -1.11 1.92 -27.90
#